data_AF-A0ABD0NQ26-F1
#
_entry.id   AF-A0ABD0NQ26-F1
#
_cell.length_a   1.000
_cell.length_b   1.000
_cell.length_c   1.000
_cell.angle_alpha   90.00
_cell.angle_beta   90.00
_cell.angle_gamma   90.00
#
_symmetry.space_group_name_H-M   'P 1'
#
loop_
_entity.id
_entity.type
_entity.pdbx_description
1 polymer ?
#
loop_
_entity_poly.entity_id
_entity_poly.type
_entity_poly.pdbx_seq_one_letter_code
_entity_poly.pdbx_strand_id
1 'polypeptide(L)'
;MHQKVEFFPGRVQVVFRKGPLGYLLQEPTDQTRLIKDNTSLQDKSAPKKQELVRQNALVVVPQRGGDASDRIEVLGEYILQFGKYKGKCFRWLLENDIGYTIYLIKSLQQEEAAGDFMTEGNSKDSLLSFVSYAQSFEEIQSLLSYLCKNPAAPAALSEDNQLVGFGSRAKSTWLEIWDSRADGFASFVMKKTCVPGTRMYKLQQYLWKKQRSTHPSPVTASKAQDEPM
;
A
#
# COMPACT_ATOMS: atom_id res chain seq x y z
N MET A 1 24.26 33.88 11.82
CA MET A 1 23.15 33.09 11.26
C MET A 1 23.67 32.41 10.01
N HIS A 2 23.82 31.09 10.01
CA HIS A 2 24.34 30.35 8.85
C HIS A 2 23.19 30.14 7.86
N GLN A 3 23.23 30.85 6.74
CA GLN A 3 22.30 30.66 5.62
C GLN A 3 22.61 29.29 5.00
N LYS A 4 21.71 28.33 5.17
CA LYS A 4 21.82 27.01 4.56
C LYS A 4 21.63 27.20 3.06
N VAL A 5 22.73 27.23 2.31
CA VAL A 5 22.68 27.27 0.84
C VAL A 5 22.15 25.92 0.37
N GLU A 6 20.94 25.91 -0.18
CA GLU A 6 20.40 24.73 -0.85
C GLU A 6 21.00 24.66 -2.25
N PHE A 7 22.03 23.82 -2.41
CA PHE A 7 22.73 23.62 -3.69
C PHE A 7 21.83 22.99 -4.77
N PHE A 8 20.76 22.30 -4.38
CA PHE A 8 19.81 21.63 -5.28
C PHE A 8 18.37 21.96 -4.86
N PRO A 9 17.80 23.10 -5.33
CA PRO A 9 16.47 23.54 -4.93
C PRO A 9 15.35 22.62 -5.41
N GLY A 10 15.66 21.74 -6.36
CA GLY A 10 14.74 20.78 -6.95
C GLY A 10 14.86 19.37 -6.41
N ARG A 11 15.66 19.13 -5.36
CA ARG A 11 15.81 17.81 -4.76
C ARG A 11 14.46 17.32 -4.22
N VAL A 12 14.13 16.07 -4.53
CA VAL A 12 12.88 15.44 -4.07
C VAL A 12 13.17 14.19 -3.23
N GLN A 13 12.29 13.93 -2.28
CA GLN A 13 12.32 12.73 -1.45
C GLN A 13 11.03 11.94 -1.68
N VAL A 14 11.07 10.64 -1.40
CA VAL A 14 9.88 9.80 -1.42
C VAL A 14 8.96 10.22 -0.28
N VAL A 15 7.71 10.55 -0.60
CA VAL A 15 6.70 10.89 0.41
C VAL A 15 5.87 9.66 0.75
N PHE A 16 6.27 8.96 1.80
CA PHE A 16 5.53 7.79 2.27
C PHE A 16 4.17 8.15 2.87
N ARG A 17 3.12 7.53 2.35
CA ARG A 17 1.78 7.62 2.96
C ARG A 17 1.77 6.89 4.28
N LYS A 18 1.35 7.57 5.34
CA LYS A 18 1.22 7.04 6.70
C LYS A 18 -0.20 7.19 7.23
N GLY A 19 -0.63 6.24 8.04
CA GLY A 19 -1.94 6.24 8.68
C GLY A 19 -1.96 7.09 9.93
N PRO A 20 -3.11 7.18 10.62
CA PRO A 20 -3.23 7.96 11.85
C PRO A 20 -2.26 7.54 12.95
N LEU A 21 -1.83 6.28 12.95
CA LEU A 21 -0.85 5.72 13.91
C LEU A 21 0.60 5.85 13.42
N GLY A 22 0.86 6.51 12.30
CA GLY A 22 2.20 6.69 11.74
C GLY A 22 2.74 5.51 10.93
N TYR A 23 2.03 4.38 10.87
CA TYR A 23 2.41 3.22 10.04
C TYR A 23 2.19 3.48 8.55
N LEU A 24 3.05 2.89 7.71
CA LEU A 24 2.93 2.97 6.25
C LEU A 24 1.59 2.44 5.74
N LEU A 25 0.97 3.17 4.81
CA LEU A 25 -0.26 2.75 4.15
C LEU A 25 0.06 1.81 2.99
N GLN A 26 -0.35 0.54 3.11
CA GLN A 26 -0.14 -0.45 2.04
C GLN A 26 -1.18 -0.37 0.93
N GLU A 27 -2.39 0.13 1.21
CA GLU A 27 -3.46 0.21 0.22
C GLU A 27 -3.11 1.17 -0.94
N PRO A 28 -3.42 0.82 -2.20
CA PRO A 28 -3.23 1.70 -3.34
C PRO A 28 -3.98 3.04 -3.15
N THR A 29 -3.50 4.12 -3.76
CA THR A 29 -4.28 5.36 -3.90
C THR A 29 -5.46 5.17 -4.84
N ASP A 30 -6.42 6.11 -4.87
CA ASP A 30 -7.54 6.08 -5.82
C ASP A 30 -7.05 6.09 -7.27
N GLN A 31 -6.03 6.90 -7.57
CA GLN A 31 -5.40 6.93 -8.90
C GLN A 31 -4.80 5.57 -9.27
N THR A 32 -4.19 4.89 -8.31
CA THR A 32 -3.64 3.55 -8.49
C THR A 32 -4.73 2.50 -8.69
N ARG A 33 -5.84 2.58 -7.93
CA ARG A 33 -7.02 1.71 -8.12
C ARG A 33 -7.57 1.84 -9.54
N LEU A 34 -7.70 3.06 -10.06
CA LEU A 34 -8.15 3.29 -11.43
C LEU A 34 -7.28 2.58 -12.47
N ILE A 35 -5.94 2.63 -12.33
CA ILE A 35 -5.02 1.95 -13.24
C ILE A 35 -5.11 0.42 -13.10
N LYS A 36 -5.28 -0.06 -11.86
CA LYS A 36 -5.44 -1.49 -11.56
C LYS A 36 -6.72 -2.04 -12.18
N ASP A 37 -7.84 -1.32 -12.05
CA ASP A 37 -9.16 -1.78 -12.43
C ASP A 37 -9.45 -1.55 -13.93
N ASN A 38 -8.69 -0.67 -14.59
CA ASN A 38 -8.82 -0.38 -16.01
C ASN A 38 -7.54 -0.71 -16.79
N THR A 39 -7.49 -1.92 -17.37
CA THR A 39 -6.36 -2.42 -18.17
C THR A 39 -6.03 -1.58 -19.41
N SER A 40 -6.96 -0.75 -19.91
CA SER A 40 -6.68 0.16 -21.03
C SER A 40 -5.69 1.27 -20.68
N LEU A 41 -5.54 1.59 -19.37
CA LEU A 41 -4.60 2.58 -18.86
C LEU A 41 -3.18 2.03 -18.64
N GLN A 42 -2.98 0.72 -18.84
CA GLN A 42 -1.69 0.07 -18.61
C GLN A 42 -0.83 0.10 -19.87
N ASP A 43 0.44 0.45 -19.71
CA ASP A 43 1.41 0.45 -20.81
C ASP A 43 1.74 -0.99 -21.23
N LYS A 44 1.45 -1.32 -22.50
CA LYS A 44 1.70 -2.64 -23.11
C LYS A 44 2.90 -2.67 -24.05
N SER A 45 3.68 -1.59 -24.11
CA SER A 45 4.90 -1.51 -24.93
C SER A 45 5.93 -2.56 -24.50
N ALA A 46 6.95 -2.81 -25.33
CA ALA A 46 8.06 -3.67 -24.94
C ALA A 46 8.91 -3.02 -23.82
N PRO A 47 9.45 -3.81 -22.87
CA PRO A 47 10.38 -3.29 -21.84
C PRO A 47 11.65 -2.69 -22.46
N LYS A 48 12.01 -1.48 -22.05
CA LYS A 48 13.24 -0.80 -22.48
C LYS A 48 14.45 -1.34 -21.72
N LYS A 49 15.63 -1.29 -22.35
CA LYS A 49 16.91 -1.64 -21.71
C LYS A 49 17.18 -0.70 -20.53
N GLN A 50 17.78 -1.23 -19.46
CA GLN A 50 18.09 -0.48 -18.25
C GLN A 50 18.94 0.76 -18.53
N GLU A 51 19.90 0.66 -19.45
CA GLU A 51 20.77 1.79 -19.83
C GLU A 51 19.98 2.98 -20.41
N LEU A 52 18.98 2.70 -21.26
CA LEU A 52 18.11 3.76 -21.79
C LEU A 52 17.24 4.38 -20.69
N VAL A 53 16.74 3.57 -19.74
CA VAL A 53 15.98 4.07 -18.58
C VAL A 53 16.87 4.98 -17.72
N ARG A 54 18.12 4.58 -17.49
CA ARG A 54 19.12 5.38 -16.75
C ARG A 54 19.42 6.71 -17.43
N GLN A 55 19.67 6.70 -18.73
CA GLN A 55 19.97 7.91 -19.50
C GLN A 55 18.82 8.92 -19.42
N ASN A 56 17.56 8.45 -19.53
CA ASN A 56 16.40 9.32 -19.37
C ASN A 56 16.33 9.93 -17.96
N ALA A 57 16.56 9.13 -16.91
CA ALA A 57 16.58 9.61 -15.54
C ALA A 57 17.66 10.68 -15.30
N LEU A 58 18.87 10.48 -15.84
CA LEU A 58 19.99 11.44 -15.75
C LEU A 58 19.71 12.77 -16.43
N VAL A 59 18.80 12.80 -17.42
CA VAL A 59 18.34 14.05 -18.05
C VAL A 59 17.26 14.73 -17.20
N VAL A 60 16.33 13.96 -16.63
CA VAL A 60 15.20 14.50 -15.87
C VAL A 60 15.62 15.10 -14.53
N VAL A 61 16.55 14.48 -13.80
CA VAL A 61 16.96 14.94 -12.46
C VAL A 61 17.50 16.38 -12.47
N PRO A 62 18.46 16.76 -13.33
CA PRO A 62 18.93 18.15 -13.40
C PRO A 62 17.88 19.13 -13.91
N GLN A 63 17.01 18.72 -14.84
CA GLN A 63 15.97 19.58 -15.41
C GLN A 63 15.00 20.12 -14.35
N ARG A 64 14.72 19.34 -13.31
CA ARG A 64 13.92 19.80 -12.16
C ARG A 64 14.75 20.45 -11.06
N GLY A 65 16.07 20.57 -11.19
CA GLY A 65 16.98 21.15 -10.20
C GLY A 65 17.47 20.18 -9.12
N GLY A 66 17.39 18.86 -9.38
CA GLY A 66 17.88 17.80 -8.49
C GLY A 66 19.36 17.45 -8.70
N ASP A 67 19.88 16.54 -7.88
CA ASP A 67 21.27 16.09 -7.88
C ASP A 67 21.42 14.79 -8.69
N ALA A 68 21.96 14.87 -9.91
CA ALA A 68 22.21 13.68 -10.73
C ALA A 68 23.40 12.82 -10.25
N SER A 69 24.19 13.29 -9.30
CA SER A 69 25.21 12.47 -8.63
C SER A 69 24.61 11.62 -7.49
N ASP A 70 23.43 11.99 -7.00
CA ASP A 70 22.69 11.22 -6.02
C ASP A 70 22.01 10.02 -6.68
N ARG A 71 22.54 8.83 -6.40
CA ARG A 71 22.03 7.56 -6.93
C ARG A 71 20.55 7.33 -6.59
N ILE A 72 20.10 7.71 -5.40
CA ILE A 72 18.71 7.50 -4.97
C ILE A 72 17.78 8.41 -5.76
N GLU A 73 18.21 9.64 -6.00
CA GLU A 73 17.45 10.60 -6.78
C GLU A 73 17.29 10.15 -8.24
N VAL A 74 18.38 9.65 -8.85
CA VAL A 74 18.37 9.07 -10.19
C VAL A 74 17.50 7.82 -10.26
N LEU A 75 17.64 6.88 -9.31
CA LEU A 75 16.81 5.67 -9.26
C LEU A 75 15.32 6.00 -9.08
N GLY A 76 14.99 7.05 -8.32
CA GLY A 76 13.61 7.51 -8.16
C GLY A 76 12.92 7.87 -9.48
N GLU A 77 13.69 8.35 -10.47
CA GLU A 77 13.20 8.68 -11.82
C GLU A 77 13.21 7.49 -12.81
N TYR A 78 13.72 6.32 -12.42
CA TYR A 78 13.65 5.15 -13.28
C TYR A 78 12.19 4.80 -13.55
N ILE A 79 11.84 4.63 -14.82
CA ILE A 79 10.51 4.21 -15.23
C ILE A 79 10.40 2.70 -15.12
N LEU A 80 9.38 2.21 -14.41
CA LEU A 80 9.03 0.80 -14.34
C LEU A 80 8.86 0.22 -15.74
N GLN A 81 9.55 -0.88 -16.02
CA GLN A 81 9.47 -1.60 -17.29
C GLN A 81 8.60 -2.86 -17.23
N PHE A 82 7.93 -3.09 -16.10
CA PHE A 82 7.13 -4.30 -15.83
C PHE A 82 5.82 -3.97 -15.12
N GLY A 83 4.91 -4.96 -15.12
CA GLY A 83 3.68 -4.95 -14.32
C GLY A 83 2.64 -3.90 -14.72
N LYS A 84 1.56 -3.85 -13.94
CA LYS A 84 0.40 -2.96 -14.16
C LYS A 84 0.72 -1.46 -14.07
N TYR A 85 1.81 -1.08 -13.43
CA TYR A 85 2.25 0.30 -13.29
C TYR A 85 3.44 0.65 -14.20
N LYS A 86 3.70 -0.17 -15.22
CA LYS A 86 4.67 0.15 -16.26
C LYS A 86 4.43 1.57 -16.80
N GLY A 87 5.51 2.32 -16.97
CA GLY A 87 5.45 3.73 -17.37
C GLY A 87 5.42 4.73 -16.21
N LYS A 88 5.26 4.29 -14.95
CA LYS A 88 5.43 5.13 -13.76
C LYS A 88 6.86 5.07 -13.24
N CYS A 89 7.34 6.14 -12.61
CA CYS A 89 8.66 6.12 -11.99
C CYS A 89 8.69 5.33 -10.68
N PHE A 90 9.87 4.88 -10.26
CA PHE A 90 10.05 4.10 -9.03
C PHE A 90 9.55 4.86 -7.79
N ARG A 91 9.87 6.15 -7.70
CA ARG A 91 9.36 7.03 -6.62
C ARG A 91 7.84 7.02 -6.58
N TRP A 92 7.20 7.19 -7.74
CA TRP A 92 5.74 7.20 -7.82
C TRP A 92 5.12 5.93 -7.23
N LEU A 93 5.71 4.76 -7.51
CA LEU A 93 5.19 3.50 -6.97
C LEU A 93 5.28 3.43 -5.44
N LEU A 94 6.42 3.83 -4.85
CA LEU A 94 6.58 3.85 -3.39
C LEU A 94 5.58 4.80 -2.70
N GLU A 95 5.26 5.92 -3.34
CA GLU A 95 4.29 6.89 -2.80
C GLU A 95 2.85 6.38 -2.91
N ASN A 96 2.54 5.56 -3.91
CA ASN A 96 1.17 5.27 -4.31
C ASN A 96 0.68 3.84 -4.08
N ASP A 97 1.57 2.84 -3.92
CA ASP A 97 1.20 1.44 -3.68
C ASP A 97 2.31 0.65 -2.96
N ILE A 98 2.44 0.89 -1.65
CA ILE A 98 3.41 0.18 -0.81
C ILE A 98 3.05 -1.31 -0.72
N GLY A 99 1.78 -1.67 -0.72
CA GLY A 99 1.33 -3.06 -0.68
C GLY A 99 1.87 -3.85 -1.89
N TYR A 100 1.78 -3.28 -3.09
CA TYR A 100 2.38 -3.88 -4.27
C TYR A 100 3.90 -3.95 -4.19
N THR A 101 4.56 -2.94 -3.62
CA THR A 101 6.01 -2.95 -3.38
C THR A 101 6.42 -4.12 -2.47
N ILE A 102 5.74 -4.30 -1.34
CA ILE A 102 5.99 -5.40 -0.40
C ILE A 102 5.73 -6.76 -1.05
N TYR A 103 4.66 -6.88 -1.84
CA TYR A 103 4.38 -8.08 -2.62
C TYR A 103 5.53 -8.42 -3.58
N LEU A 104 6.04 -7.44 -4.34
CA LEU A 104 7.15 -7.67 -5.27
C LEU A 104 8.42 -8.14 -4.56
N ILE A 105 8.77 -7.51 -3.44
CA ILE A 105 9.94 -7.91 -2.64
C ILE A 105 9.79 -9.35 -2.13
N LYS A 106 8.63 -9.70 -1.57
CA LYS A 106 8.37 -11.05 -1.06
C LYS A 106 8.35 -12.10 -2.17
N SER A 107 7.73 -11.79 -3.31
CA SER A 107 7.70 -12.68 -4.48
C SER A 107 9.11 -12.97 -4.96
N LEU A 108 9.95 -11.92 -5.07
CA LEU A 108 11.34 -12.07 -5.49
C LEU A 108 12.14 -12.96 -4.52
N GLN A 109 12.01 -12.71 -3.21
CA GLN A 109 12.66 -13.53 -2.18
C GLN A 109 12.20 -14.99 -2.22
N GLN A 110 10.93 -15.24 -2.53
CA GLN A 110 10.39 -16.58 -2.68
C GLN A 110 10.95 -17.29 -3.92
N GLU A 111 11.05 -16.59 -5.05
CA GLU A 111 11.69 -17.10 -6.28
C GLU A 111 13.16 -17.45 -6.03
N GLU A 112 13.90 -16.58 -5.32
CA GLU A 112 15.29 -16.83 -4.91
C GLU A 112 15.42 -18.07 -4.02
N ALA A 113 14.55 -18.20 -3.01
CA ALA A 113 14.57 -19.35 -2.10
C ALA A 113 14.17 -20.67 -2.79
N ALA A 114 13.32 -20.62 -3.82
CA ALA A 114 12.93 -21.77 -4.61
C ALA A 114 13.97 -22.19 -5.67
N GLY A 115 15.00 -21.36 -5.90
CA GLY A 115 15.99 -21.58 -6.95
C GLY A 115 15.48 -21.34 -8.37
N ASP A 116 14.28 -20.77 -8.54
CA ASP A 116 13.66 -20.42 -9.82
C ASP A 116 14.00 -18.98 -10.26
N PHE A 117 15.16 -18.50 -9.80
CA PHE A 117 15.54 -17.11 -9.97
C PHE A 117 16.19 -16.88 -11.34
N MET A 118 15.35 -16.67 -12.35
CA MET A 118 15.81 -16.23 -13.67
C MET A 118 16.16 -14.73 -13.61
N THR A 119 17.42 -14.39 -13.86
CA THR A 119 17.93 -13.01 -13.90
C THR A 119 17.79 -12.34 -15.25
N GLU A 120 17.31 -13.05 -16.27
CA GLU A 120 17.37 -12.56 -17.64
C GLU A 120 16.15 -11.72 -18.03
N GLY A 121 16.42 -10.57 -18.65
CA GLY A 121 15.44 -9.75 -19.35
C GLY A 121 15.21 -8.37 -18.73
N ASN A 122 14.99 -7.37 -19.59
CA ASN A 122 14.81 -5.96 -19.21
C ASN A 122 13.75 -5.73 -18.10
N SER A 123 12.66 -6.53 -18.09
CA SER A 123 11.64 -6.46 -17.03
C SER A 123 12.19 -6.90 -15.68
N LYS A 124 12.99 -7.98 -15.66
CA LYS A 124 13.63 -8.50 -14.46
C LYS A 124 14.70 -7.51 -13.96
N ASP A 125 15.52 -6.96 -14.85
CA ASP A 125 16.49 -5.90 -14.49
C ASP A 125 15.81 -4.69 -13.82
N SER A 126 14.66 -4.29 -14.36
CA SER A 126 13.85 -3.22 -13.79
C SER A 126 13.27 -3.61 -12.43
N LEU A 127 12.84 -4.86 -12.23
CA LEU A 127 12.34 -5.36 -10.94
C LEU A 127 13.45 -5.36 -9.89
N LEU A 128 14.63 -5.89 -10.22
CA LEU A 128 15.79 -5.92 -9.32
C LEU A 128 16.25 -4.50 -8.94
N SER A 129 16.30 -3.59 -9.92
CA SER A 129 16.61 -2.18 -9.68
C SER A 129 15.58 -1.52 -8.76
N PHE A 130 14.29 -1.81 -8.97
CA PHE A 130 13.22 -1.28 -8.13
C PHE A 130 13.29 -1.82 -6.69
N VAL A 131 13.52 -3.13 -6.52
CA VAL A 131 13.67 -3.74 -5.19
C VAL A 131 14.88 -3.16 -4.46
N SER A 132 16.03 -3.03 -5.13
CA SER A 132 17.21 -2.38 -4.55
C SER A 132 16.94 -0.93 -4.13
N TYR A 133 16.20 -0.17 -4.95
CA TYR A 133 15.76 1.18 -4.61
C TYR A 133 14.82 1.20 -3.41
N ALA A 134 13.76 0.39 -3.41
CA ALA A 134 12.80 0.32 -2.31
C ALA A 134 13.47 -0.08 -0.98
N GLN A 135 14.41 -1.01 -1.03
CA GLN A 135 15.17 -1.47 0.13
C GLN A 135 16.17 -0.44 0.68
N SER A 136 16.44 0.66 -0.03
CA SER A 136 17.27 1.76 0.47
C SER A 136 16.57 2.63 1.53
N PHE A 137 15.26 2.48 1.71
CA PHE A 137 14.46 3.26 2.66
C PHE A 137 14.22 2.49 3.96
N GLU A 138 14.50 3.13 5.09
CA GLU A 138 14.31 2.55 6.43
C GLU A 138 12.84 2.20 6.68
N GLU A 139 11.90 2.99 6.16
CA GLU A 139 10.47 2.73 6.33
C GLU A 139 10.04 1.41 5.70
N ILE A 140 10.61 1.05 4.53
CA ILE A 140 10.34 -0.22 3.86
C ILE A 140 10.98 -1.37 4.62
N GLN A 141 12.22 -1.22 5.08
CA GLN A 141 12.90 -2.23 5.88
C GLN A 141 12.18 -2.52 7.21
N SER A 142 11.74 -1.45 7.88
CA SER A 142 10.97 -1.54 9.12
C SER A 142 9.66 -2.28 8.91
N LEU A 143 8.96 -1.99 7.81
CA LEU A 143 7.71 -2.67 7.47
C LEU A 143 7.94 -4.16 7.16
N LEU A 144 8.96 -4.50 6.38
CA LEU A 144 9.32 -5.89 6.09
C LEU A 144 9.65 -6.66 7.38
N SER A 145 10.45 -6.06 8.27
CA SER A 145 10.77 -6.65 9.58
C SER A 145 9.53 -6.89 10.43
N TYR A 146 8.62 -5.92 10.49
CA TYR A 146 7.35 -6.04 11.21
C TYR A 146 6.47 -7.17 10.65
N LEU A 147 6.33 -7.25 9.33
CA LEU A 147 5.52 -8.29 8.67
C LEU A 147 6.15 -9.69 8.79
N CYS A 148 7.47 -9.79 8.86
CA CYS A 148 8.16 -11.05 9.12
C CYS A 148 7.89 -11.57 10.53
N LYS A 149 7.91 -10.68 11.54
CA LYS A 149 7.57 -11.02 12.94
C LYS A 149 6.08 -11.31 13.14
N ASN A 150 5.23 -10.75 12.30
CA ASN A 150 3.77 -10.85 12.40
C ASN A 150 3.18 -11.33 11.06
N PRO A 151 3.35 -12.60 10.67
CA PRO A 151 2.92 -13.09 9.35
C PRO A 151 1.39 -13.08 9.16
N ALA A 152 0.63 -13.06 10.26
CA ALA A 152 -0.82 -12.92 10.26
C ALA A 152 -1.30 -11.45 10.37
N ALA A 153 -0.38 -10.48 10.47
CA ALA A 153 -0.77 -9.07 10.52
C ALA A 153 -1.31 -8.63 9.15
N PRO A 154 -2.49 -7.99 9.10
CA PRO A 154 -3.00 -7.43 7.87
C PRO A 154 -2.03 -6.37 7.34
N ALA A 155 -1.88 -6.31 6.01
CA ALA A 155 -1.20 -5.21 5.32
C ALA A 155 -1.71 -3.88 5.93
N ALA A 156 -0.80 -2.98 6.30
CA ALA A 156 -1.07 -1.79 7.10
C ALA A 156 -2.05 -0.83 6.40
N LEU A 157 -3.33 -1.17 6.56
CA LEU A 157 -4.59 -0.47 6.75
C LEU A 157 -5.68 -1.55 6.79
N SER A 158 -5.68 -2.37 7.83
CA SER A 158 -6.98 -2.85 8.26
C SER A 158 -7.75 -1.61 8.74
N GLU A 159 -8.99 -1.40 8.27
CA GLU A 159 -9.90 -0.34 8.78
C GLU A 159 -9.90 -0.31 10.32
N ASP A 160 -9.63 -1.46 10.94
CA ASP A 160 -9.30 -1.71 12.34
C ASP A 160 -8.40 -0.65 12.99
N ASN A 161 -7.35 -0.20 12.31
CA ASN A 161 -6.35 0.72 12.89
C ASN A 161 -6.71 2.20 12.75
N GLN A 162 -7.85 2.52 12.12
CA GLN A 162 -8.30 3.90 12.01
C GLN A 162 -8.76 4.42 13.38
N LEU A 163 -8.39 5.65 13.73
CA LEU A 163 -8.87 6.27 14.97
C LEU A 163 -10.31 6.75 14.82
N VAL A 164 -11.10 6.63 15.88
CA VAL A 164 -12.46 7.21 15.96
C VAL A 164 -12.37 8.72 15.69
N GLY A 165 -11.43 9.41 16.34
CA GLY A 165 -11.12 10.81 16.06
C GLY A 165 -12.22 11.81 16.44
N PHE A 166 -13.17 11.41 17.30
CA PHE A 166 -14.21 12.26 17.90
C PHE A 166 -14.70 11.67 19.23
N GLY A 167 -15.30 12.51 20.08
CA GLY A 167 -15.88 12.10 21.37
C GLY A 167 -14.85 11.57 22.39
N SER A 168 -15.34 10.96 23.46
CA SER A 168 -14.52 10.38 24.54
C SER A 168 -13.62 9.23 24.08
N ARG A 169 -13.97 8.59 22.96
CA ARG A 169 -13.21 7.50 22.32
C ARG A 169 -12.31 7.98 21.19
N ALA A 170 -12.02 9.29 21.06
CA ALA A 170 -11.29 9.83 19.91
C ALA A 170 -9.92 9.20 19.64
N LYS A 171 -9.25 8.73 20.70
CA LYS A 171 -7.94 8.07 20.63
C LYS A 171 -8.02 6.54 20.45
N SER A 172 -9.21 5.96 20.51
CA SER A 172 -9.40 4.54 20.29
C SER A 172 -9.39 4.20 18.81
N THR A 173 -8.88 3.03 18.48
CA THR A 173 -8.95 2.47 17.13
C THR A 173 -10.35 1.89 16.85
N TRP A 174 -10.70 1.73 15.58
CA TRP A 174 -11.98 1.13 15.20
C TRP A 174 -12.08 -0.33 15.65
N LEU A 175 -10.96 -1.07 15.65
CA LEU A 175 -10.90 -2.42 16.19
C LEU A 175 -11.12 -2.45 17.70
N GLU A 176 -10.50 -1.53 18.45
CA GLU A 176 -10.77 -1.42 19.88
C GLU A 176 -12.25 -1.18 20.15
N ILE A 177 -12.93 -0.37 19.33
CA ILE A 177 -14.39 -0.18 19.43
C ILE A 177 -15.16 -1.46 19.12
N TRP A 178 -14.71 -2.25 18.13
CA TRP A 178 -15.33 -3.53 17.79
C TRP A 178 -15.13 -4.60 18.89
N ASP A 179 -13.93 -4.66 19.45
CA ASP A 179 -13.56 -5.63 20.49
C ASP A 179 -14.22 -5.28 21.84
N SER A 180 -14.30 -3.99 22.16
CA SER A 180 -14.98 -3.48 23.38
C SER A 180 -16.49 -3.28 23.22
N ARG A 181 -17.12 -3.79 22.15
CA ARG A 181 -18.54 -3.55 21.81
C ARG A 181 -19.57 -3.84 22.90
N ALA A 182 -19.20 -4.64 23.90
CA ALA A 182 -20.03 -4.91 25.09
C ALA A 182 -20.28 -3.64 25.94
N ASP A 183 -19.45 -2.61 25.80
CA ASP A 183 -19.59 -1.32 26.50
C ASP A 183 -20.76 -0.45 25.99
N GLY A 184 -21.40 -0.87 24.89
CA GLY A 184 -22.54 -0.18 24.28
C GLY A 184 -22.18 0.96 23.32
N PHE A 185 -20.91 1.37 23.21
CA PHE A 185 -20.50 2.46 22.31
C PHE A 185 -20.68 2.07 20.84
N ALA A 186 -20.27 0.86 20.44
CA ALA A 186 -20.48 0.37 19.09
C ALA A 186 -21.98 0.34 18.72
N SER A 187 -22.83 -0.15 19.63
CA SER A 187 -24.29 -0.17 19.45
C SER A 187 -24.89 1.23 19.32
N PHE A 188 -24.38 2.20 20.08
CA PHE A 188 -24.77 3.61 19.97
C PHE A 188 -24.44 4.16 18.58
N VAL A 189 -23.20 3.97 18.11
CA VAL A 189 -22.76 4.46 16.79
C VAL A 189 -23.60 3.84 15.68
N MET A 190 -23.88 2.52 15.76
CA MET A 190 -24.66 1.81 14.75
C MET A 190 -26.13 2.28 14.66
N LYS A 191 -26.73 2.76 15.75
CA LYS A 191 -28.12 3.26 15.78
C LYS A 191 -28.26 4.73 15.41
N LYS A 192 -27.16 5.49 15.34
CA LYS A 192 -27.21 6.94 15.06
C LYS A 192 -27.40 7.22 13.58
N THR A 193 -28.19 8.24 13.28
CA THR A 193 -28.26 8.83 11.94
C THR A 193 -26.98 9.62 11.70
N CYS A 194 -26.13 9.14 10.80
CA CYS A 194 -24.86 9.78 10.48
C CYS A 194 -24.95 10.53 9.15
N VAL A 195 -24.37 11.74 9.09
CA VAL A 195 -24.22 12.47 7.84
C VAL A 195 -23.14 11.78 6.99
N PRO A 196 -23.42 11.42 5.72
CA PRO A 196 -22.44 10.80 4.83
C PRO A 196 -21.13 11.59 4.78
N GLY A 197 -20.01 10.86 4.76
CA GLY A 197 -18.66 11.45 4.70
C GLY A 197 -18.05 11.85 6.04
N THR A 198 -18.83 11.94 7.12
CA THR A 198 -18.30 12.22 8.47
C THR A 198 -17.49 11.06 9.05
N ARG A 199 -16.62 11.34 10.04
CA ARG A 199 -15.87 10.29 10.77
C ARG A 199 -16.81 9.29 11.44
N MET A 200 -17.94 9.74 11.98
CA MET A 200 -18.95 8.88 12.60
C MET A 200 -19.63 7.97 11.58
N TYR A 201 -19.98 8.50 10.40
CA TYR A 201 -20.50 7.68 9.29
C TYR A 201 -19.50 6.61 8.87
N LYS A 202 -18.21 6.95 8.73
CA LYS A 202 -17.16 5.99 8.35
C LYS A 202 -16.99 4.88 9.39
N LEU A 203 -16.95 5.21 10.68
CA LEU A 203 -16.93 4.21 11.76
C LEU A 203 -18.18 3.33 11.75
N GLN A 204 -19.36 3.90 11.50
CA GLN A 204 -20.62 3.15 11.41
C GLN A 204 -20.59 2.10 10.29
N GLN A 205 -20.10 2.46 9.09
CA GLN A 205 -19.95 1.53 7.97
C GLN A 205 -19.01 0.37 8.31
N TYR A 206 -17.89 0.68 8.96
CA TYR A 206 -16.94 -0.33 9.42
C TYR A 206 -17.58 -1.35 10.38
N LEU A 207 -18.32 -0.87 11.39
CA LEU A 207 -18.98 -1.74 12.37
C LEU A 207 -20.02 -2.66 11.71
N TRP A 208 -20.81 -2.15 10.76
CA TRP A 208 -21.74 -2.99 9.99
C TRP A 208 -21.03 -4.04 9.14
N LYS A 209 -19.93 -3.66 8.50
CA LYS A 209 -19.11 -4.58 7.69
C LYS A 209 -18.55 -5.70 8.54
N LYS A 210 -17.94 -5.40 9.70
CA LYS A 210 -17.45 -6.40 10.65
C LYS A 210 -18.57 -7.33 11.15
N GLN A 211 -19.74 -6.79 11.48
CA GLN A 211 -20.87 -7.61 11.91
C GLN A 211 -21.32 -8.62 10.85
N ARG A 212 -21.39 -8.20 9.59
CA ARG A 212 -21.71 -9.10 8.46
C ARG A 212 -20.62 -10.15 8.25
N SER A 213 -19.35 -9.81 8.44
CA SER A 213 -18.25 -10.77 8.31
C SER A 213 -18.13 -11.77 9.47
N THR A 214 -18.64 -11.44 10.66
CA THR A 214 -18.55 -12.32 11.85
C THR A 214 -19.72 -13.31 11.95
N HIS A 215 -20.79 -13.08 11.18
CA HIS A 215 -21.93 -13.99 11.06
C HIS A 215 -22.10 -14.45 9.60
N PRO A 216 -21.41 -15.51 9.17
CA PRO A 216 -21.87 -16.25 7.99
C PRO A 216 -23.25 -16.84 8.32
N SER A 217 -24.24 -16.63 7.47
CA SER A 217 -25.58 -17.20 7.65
C SER A 217 -25.49 -18.73 7.80
N PRO A 218 -26.28 -19.37 8.68
CA PRO A 218 -26.38 -20.82 8.70
C PRO A 218 -27.04 -21.28 7.39
N VAL A 219 -26.40 -22.20 6.69
CA VAL A 219 -27.01 -22.92 5.58
C VAL A 219 -28.23 -23.65 6.12
N THR A 220 -29.39 -23.36 5.54
CA THR A 220 -30.70 -23.89 5.89
C THR A 220 -30.67 -25.41 5.84
N ALA A 221 -30.71 -26.08 7.00
CA ALA A 221 -31.02 -27.50 7.07
C ALA A 221 -32.48 -27.69 6.66
N SER A 222 -32.71 -28.24 5.48
CA SER A 222 -34.05 -28.63 5.03
C SER A 222 -34.56 -29.80 5.88
N LYS A 223 -35.82 -29.66 6.27
CA LYS A 223 -36.62 -30.53 7.12
C LYS A 223 -36.62 -31.99 6.67
N ALA A 224 -36.63 -32.86 7.68
CA ALA A 224 -37.11 -34.23 7.62
C ALA A 224 -38.57 -34.32 7.13
N GLN A 225 -38.88 -35.38 6.40
CA GLN A 225 -40.22 -35.98 6.36
C GLN A 225 -40.06 -37.50 6.53
N ASP A 226 -40.66 -37.98 7.62
CA ASP A 226 -40.94 -39.38 7.96
C ASP A 226 -41.85 -40.06 6.92
N GLU A 227 -41.55 -41.35 6.65
CA GLU A 227 -42.40 -42.58 6.52
C GLU A 227 -43.83 -42.55 5.92
N PRO A 228 -44.53 -43.69 5.63
CA PRO A 228 -44.18 -45.12 5.80
C PRO A 228 -44.50 -46.05 4.59
N MET A 229 -43.94 -47.27 4.57
CA MET A 229 -44.66 -48.58 4.68
C MET A 229 -43.66 -49.74 4.76
#